data_AF-A0A9X0F7A2-F1
#
_entry.id   AF-A0A9X0F7A2-F1
#
_cell.length_a   1.000
_cell.length_b   1.000
_cell.length_c   1.000
_cell.angle_alpha   90.00
_cell.angle_beta   90.00
_cell.angle_gamma   90.00
#
_symmetry.space_group_name_H-M   'P 1'
#
loop_
_entity.id
_entity.type
_entity.pdbx_description
1 polymer ?
#
loop_
_entity_poly.entity_id
_entity_poly.type
_entity_poly.pdbx_seq_one_letter_code
_entity_poly.pdbx_strand_id
1 'polypeptide(L)'
;MIGIVDEDGKWMVVDKSWSGNSTQLLQEIDQKMSRIESILQQISVDGMIEEVHEIHEMILEVSKLLLTLQQAPKMTSLAKGLSLQLQAIQEQYNRLFSRRAIRSKFSE
;
A
#
# COMPACT_ATOMS: atom_id res chain seq x y z
N MET A 1 5.27 13.08 -0.79
CA MET A 1 4.19 13.21 -1.80
C MET A 1 4.47 12.16 -2.84
N ILE A 2 3.81 11.01 -2.74
CA ILE A 2 3.97 9.93 -3.73
C ILE A 2 3.41 10.46 -5.04
N GLY A 3 4.24 10.38 -6.08
CA GLY A 3 3.83 10.73 -7.42
C GLY A 3 2.86 9.70 -7.96
N ILE A 4 1.61 10.09 -8.20
CA ILE A 4 0.64 9.15 -8.73
C ILE A 4 0.71 9.18 -10.25
N VAL A 5 1.09 8.04 -10.82
CA VAL A 5 1.15 7.81 -12.26
C VAL A 5 0.01 6.87 -12.68
N ASP A 6 -0.58 7.13 -13.84
CA ASP A 6 -1.56 6.21 -14.43
C ASP A 6 -0.88 4.97 -15.03
N GLU A 7 -1.68 4.10 -15.65
CA GLU A 7 -1.23 2.85 -16.29
C GLU A 7 -0.24 3.08 -17.46
N ASP A 8 -0.18 4.29 -18.01
CA ASP A 8 0.75 4.70 -19.06
C ASP A 8 1.99 5.42 -18.50
N GLY A 9 2.15 5.46 -17.17
CA GLY A 9 3.26 6.15 -16.50
C GLY A 9 3.14 7.67 -16.49
N LYS A 10 1.97 8.21 -16.83
CA LYS A 10 1.72 9.66 -16.86
C LYS A 10 1.29 10.17 -15.49
N TRP A 11 1.89 11.27 -15.07
CA TRP A 11 1.54 11.97 -13.84
C TRP A 11 0.07 12.38 -13.83
N MET A 12 -0.70 11.82 -12.90
CA MET A 12 -2.06 12.22 -12.66
C MET A 12 -2.06 13.50 -11.83
N VAL A 13 -2.50 14.60 -12.43
CA VAL A 13 -2.78 15.84 -11.69
C VAL A 13 -4.05 15.61 -10.88
N VAL A 14 -3.97 15.81 -9.57
CA VAL A 14 -5.12 15.86 -8.68
C VAL A 14 -6.09 16.94 -9.19
N ASP A 15 -7.23 16.52 -9.71
CA ASP A 15 -8.24 17.42 -10.25
C ASP A 15 -9.05 18.03 -9.09
N LYS A 16 -9.21 19.36 -9.11
CA LYS A 16 -10.02 20.10 -8.13
C LYS A 16 -11.51 19.72 -8.17
N SER A 17 -11.96 19.00 -9.20
CA SER A 17 -13.34 18.50 -9.34
C SER A 17 -13.65 17.24 -8.53
N TRP A 18 -12.68 16.74 -7.76
CA TRP A 18 -12.85 15.56 -6.92
C TRP A 18 -13.75 15.86 -5.71
N SER A 19 -14.65 14.93 -5.41
CA SER A 19 -15.51 15.06 -4.25
C SER A 19 -14.67 15.04 -2.96
N GLY A 20 -15.10 15.75 -1.91
CA GLY A 20 -14.40 15.78 -0.63
C GLY A 20 -14.12 14.38 -0.06
N ASN A 21 -15.04 13.43 -0.26
CA ASN A 21 -14.86 12.04 0.13
C ASN A 21 -13.68 11.36 -0.59
N SER A 22 -13.51 11.60 -1.88
CA SER A 22 -12.41 10.99 -2.64
C SER A 22 -11.04 11.53 -2.20
N THR A 23 -10.95 12.81 -1.87
CA THR A 23 -9.72 13.42 -1.35
C THR A 23 -9.34 12.85 0.02
N GLN A 24 -10.32 12.63 0.90
CA GLN A 24 -10.09 12.00 2.21
C GLN A 24 -9.60 10.55 2.06
N LEU A 25 -10.25 9.77 1.20
CA LEU A 25 -9.82 8.39 0.90
C LEU A 25 -8.37 8.35 0.41
N LEU A 26 -7.99 9.26 -0.50
CA LEU A 26 -6.63 9.32 -1.02
C LEU A 26 -5.59 9.66 0.04
N GLN A 27 -5.89 10.60 0.95
CA GLN A 27 -5.00 10.92 2.06
C GLN A 27 -4.81 9.73 2.99
N GLU A 28 -5.90 9.01 3.29
CA GLU A 28 -5.84 7.82 4.14
C GLU A 28 -5.04 6.69 3.47
N ILE A 29 -5.23 6.48 2.16
CA ILE A 29 -4.46 5.53 1.36
C ILE A 29 -2.96 5.88 1.38
N ASP A 30 -2.60 7.14 1.10
CA ASP A 30 -1.21 7.62 1.07
C ASP A 30 -0.52 7.45 2.43
N GLN A 31 -1.23 7.82 3.51
CA GLN A 31 -0.72 7.69 4.88
C GLN A 31 -0.47 6.23 5.26
N LYS A 32 -1.41 5.34 4.96
CA LYS A 32 -1.29 3.90 5.29
C LYS A 32 -0.21 3.22 4.44
N MET A 33 -0.14 3.50 3.14
CA MET A 33 0.93 2.94 2.30
C MET A 33 2.31 3.42 2.75
N SER A 34 2.46 4.71 3.06
CA SER A 34 3.72 5.25 3.59
C SER A 34 4.13 4.59 4.91
N ARG A 35 3.15 4.31 5.80
CA ARG A 35 3.40 3.60 7.06
C ARG A 35 3.83 2.14 6.82
N ILE A 36 3.15 1.41 5.93
CA ILE A 36 3.53 0.05 5.57
C ILE A 36 4.97 0.00 5.05
N GLU A 37 5.33 0.89 4.13
CA GLU A 37 6.68 0.97 3.58
C GLU A 37 7.73 1.26 4.67
N SER A 38 7.43 2.18 5.59
CA SER A 38 8.32 2.51 6.71
C SER A 38 8.56 1.30 7.61
N ILE A 39 7.51 0.55 7.96
CA ILE A 39 7.63 -0.65 8.78
C ILE A 39 8.37 -1.76 8.02
N LEU A 40 8.11 -1.98 6.74
CA LEU A 40 8.84 -2.96 5.92
C LEU A 40 10.33 -2.67 5.86
N GLN A 41 10.71 -1.39 5.79
CA GLN A 41 12.11 -0.96 5.87
C GLN A 41 12.71 -1.26 7.25
N GLN A 42 11.99 -0.97 8.34
CA GLN A 42 12.44 -1.27 9.71
C GLN A 42 12.62 -2.78 9.94
N ILE A 43 11.64 -3.59 9.52
CA ILE A 43 11.68 -5.07 9.53
C ILE A 43 12.89 -5.63 8.80
N SER A 44 13.25 -5.01 7.67
CA SER A 44 14.41 -5.41 6.88
C SER A 44 15.74 -5.15 7.61
N VAL A 45 15.76 -4.20 8.54
CA VAL A 45 16.94 -3.82 9.35
C VAL A 45 16.99 -4.59 10.67
N ASP A 46 15.89 -4.65 11.42
CA ASP A 46 15.91 -5.02 12.86
C ASP A 46 15.17 -6.32 13.22
N GLY A 47 14.48 -6.96 12.27
CA GLY A 47 13.99 -8.33 12.51
C GLY A 47 12.70 -8.49 13.34
N MET A 48 12.05 -7.39 13.79
CA MET A 48 10.89 -7.42 14.71
C MET A 48 9.62 -8.08 14.15
N ILE A 49 8.95 -8.93 14.95
CA ILE A 49 7.83 -9.81 14.56
C ILE A 49 6.44 -9.19 14.78
N GLU A 50 6.25 -8.36 15.82
CA GLU A 50 4.95 -7.77 16.15
C GLU A 50 4.37 -6.90 15.02
N GLU A 51 5.26 -6.25 14.26
CA GLU A 51 4.93 -5.37 13.14
C GLU A 51 4.35 -6.08 11.91
N VAL A 52 4.49 -7.42 11.81
CA VAL A 52 4.03 -8.21 10.66
C VAL A 52 2.50 -8.28 10.60
N HIS A 53 1.84 -8.42 11.74
CA HIS A 53 0.38 -8.43 11.81
C HIS A 53 -0.20 -7.06 11.49
N GLU A 54 0.43 -5.98 11.99
CA GLU A 54 0.03 -4.61 11.70
C GLU A 54 0.07 -4.32 10.18
N ILE A 55 1.13 -4.75 9.49
CA ILE A 55 1.22 -4.61 8.02
C ILE A 55 0.09 -5.35 7.32
N HIS A 56 -0.22 -6.59 7.73
CA HIS A 56 -1.28 -7.37 7.09
C HIS A 56 -2.64 -6.66 7.19
N GLU A 57 -2.99 -6.16 8.38
CA GLU A 57 -4.23 -5.40 8.59
C GLU A 57 -4.26 -4.12 7.75
N MET A 58 -3.17 -3.35 7.73
CA MET A 58 -3.10 -2.13 6.92
C MET A 58 -3.23 -2.41 5.42
N ILE A 59 -2.64 -3.50 4.90
CA ILE A 59 -2.82 -3.89 3.49
C ILE A 59 -4.30 -4.17 3.18
N LEU A 60 -5.00 -4.89 4.09
CA LEU A 60 -6.43 -5.16 3.92
C LEU A 60 -7.28 -3.88 3.96
N GLU A 61 -6.95 -2.93 4.83
CA GLU A 61 -7.63 -1.64 4.90
C GLU A 61 -7.42 -0.81 3.62
N VAL A 62 -6.17 -0.68 3.16
CA VAL A 62 -5.87 0.04 1.91
C VAL A 62 -6.60 -0.62 0.72
N SER A 63 -6.68 -1.96 0.68
CA SER A 63 -7.44 -2.68 -0.35
C SER A 63 -8.92 -2.27 -0.37
N LYS A 64 -9.55 -2.14 0.80
CA LYS A 64 -10.96 -1.71 0.92
C LYS A 64 -11.15 -0.26 0.51
N LEU A 65 -10.23 0.62 0.90
CA LEU A 65 -10.26 2.04 0.52
C LEU A 65 -10.11 2.20 -0.99
N LEU A 66 -9.21 1.43 -1.62
CA LEU A 66 -9.02 1.42 -3.06
C LEU A 66 -10.25 0.90 -3.82
N LEU A 67 -10.89 -0.16 -3.32
CA LEU A 67 -12.17 -0.65 -3.87
C LEU A 67 -13.25 0.44 -3.82
N THR A 68 -13.33 1.18 -2.70
CA THR A 68 -14.28 2.29 -2.55
C THR A 68 -13.95 3.44 -3.51
N LEU A 69 -12.67 3.79 -3.64
CA LEU A 69 -12.20 4.83 -4.55
C LEU A 69 -12.50 4.46 -6.01
N GLN A 70 -12.35 3.18 -6.38
CA GLN A 70 -12.57 2.69 -7.74
C GLN A 70 -14.03 2.83 -8.20
N GLN A 71 -14.99 2.86 -7.26
CA GLN A 71 -16.42 3.08 -7.56
C GLN A 71 -16.70 4.48 -8.11
N ALA A 72 -15.83 5.45 -7.85
CA ALA A 72 -15.93 6.78 -8.46
C ALA A 72 -15.35 6.72 -9.90
N PRO A 73 -16.15 6.96 -10.96
CA PRO A 73 -15.70 6.76 -12.35
C PRO A 73 -14.46 7.58 -12.73
N LYS A 74 -14.31 8.78 -12.14
CA LYS A 74 -13.14 9.65 -12.35
C LYS A 74 -11.86 9.15 -11.67
N MET A 75 -11.98 8.24 -10.72
CA MET A 75 -10.87 7.71 -9.91
C MET A 75 -10.50 6.29 -10.28
N THR A 76 -11.22 5.64 -11.20
CA THR A 76 -11.01 4.23 -11.50
C THR A 76 -9.58 3.94 -11.97
N SER A 77 -9.02 4.78 -12.85
CA SER A 77 -7.61 4.63 -13.29
C SER A 77 -6.62 4.87 -12.15
N LEU A 78 -6.87 5.90 -11.33
CA LEU A 78 -6.08 6.22 -10.16
C LEU A 78 -6.04 5.07 -9.14
N ALA A 79 -7.22 4.53 -8.81
CA ALA A 79 -7.37 3.41 -7.89
C ALA A 79 -6.67 2.15 -8.42
N LYS A 80 -6.70 1.90 -9.73
CA LYS A 80 -5.91 0.81 -10.36
C LYS A 80 -4.41 1.02 -10.19
N GLY A 81 -3.90 2.22 -10.49
CA GLY A 81 -2.48 2.54 -10.33
C GLY A 81 -2.00 2.35 -8.89
N LEU A 82 -2.77 2.84 -7.91
CA LEU A 82 -2.49 2.64 -6.49
C LEU A 82 -2.64 1.17 -6.05
N SER A 83 -3.53 0.39 -6.67
CA SER A 83 -3.64 -1.05 -6.42
C SER A 83 -2.39 -1.81 -6.88
N LEU A 84 -1.79 -1.41 -8.00
CA LEU A 84 -0.51 -1.98 -8.46
C LEU A 84 0.63 -1.65 -7.50
N GLN A 85 0.67 -0.44 -6.96
CA GLN A 85 1.64 -0.06 -5.93
C GLN A 85 1.47 -0.89 -4.66
N LEU A 86 0.22 -1.05 -4.18
CA LEU A 86 -0.08 -1.89 -3.02
C LEU A 86 0.33 -3.36 -3.27
N GLN A 87 0.11 -3.88 -4.48
CA GLN A 87 0.54 -5.23 -4.85
C GLN A 87 2.07 -5.38 -4.75
N ALA A 88 2.83 -4.40 -5.25
CA ALA A 88 4.29 -4.42 -5.14
C ALA A 88 4.75 -4.40 -3.67
N ILE A 89 4.09 -3.63 -2.81
CA ILE A 89 4.33 -3.61 -1.36
C ILE A 89 4.02 -4.98 -0.74
N GLN A 90 2.87 -5.59 -1.10
CA GLN A 90 2.47 -6.90 -0.62
C GLN A 90 3.46 -8.00 -1.04
N GLU A 91 4.02 -7.93 -2.25
CA GLU A 91 5.07 -8.84 -2.70
C GLU A 91 6.35 -8.70 -1.89
N GLN A 92 6.76 -7.47 -1.54
CA GLN A 92 7.90 -7.24 -0.64
C GLN A 92 7.66 -7.82 0.75
N TYR A 93 6.47 -7.57 1.33
CA TYR A 93 6.04 -8.17 2.58
C TYR A 93 6.13 -9.70 2.53
N ASN A 94 5.55 -10.33 1.51
CA ASN A 94 5.55 -11.79 1.36
C ASN A 94 6.97 -12.36 1.27
N ARG A 95 7.90 -11.67 0.59
CA ARG A 95 9.31 -12.07 0.50
C ARG A 95 9.99 -12.03 1.87
N LEU A 96 9.79 -10.96 2.63
CA LEU A 96 10.36 -10.81 3.97
C LEU A 96 9.80 -11.85 4.94
N PHE A 97 8.48 -12.06 4.90
CA PHE A 97 7.80 -13.08 5.70
C PHE A 97 8.33 -14.49 5.38
N SER A 98 8.44 -14.83 4.09
CA SER A 98 8.94 -16.13 3.64
C SER A 98 10.40 -16.36 4.08
N ARG A 99 11.29 -15.36 3.92
CA ARG A 99 12.68 -15.45 4.39
C ARG A 99 12.78 -15.69 5.90
N ARG A 100 11.95 -15.02 6.69
CA ARG A 100 11.93 -15.20 8.15
C ARG A 100 11.36 -16.55 8.57
N ALA A 101 10.29 -17.00 7.93
CA ALA A 101 9.70 -18.32 8.19
C ALA A 101 10.74 -19.44 7.95
N ILE A 102 11.59 -19.28 6.94
CA ILE A 102 12.71 -20.19 6.68
C ILE A 102 13.75 -20.08 7.81
N ARG A 103 14.21 -18.88 8.18
CA ARG A 103 15.22 -18.69 9.25
C ARG A 103 14.79 -19.26 10.60
N SER A 104 13.50 -19.12 10.95
CA SER A 104 12.93 -19.68 12.19
C SER A 104 13.03 -21.21 12.25
N LYS A 105 12.93 -21.90 11.10
CA LYS A 105 12.99 -23.37 11.02
C LYS A 105 14.40 -23.96 11.09
N PHE A 106 15.43 -23.15 10.89
CA PHE A 106 16.84 -23.57 10.90
C PHE A 106 17.59 -23.13 12.16
N SER A 107 16.90 -22.51 13.12
CA SER A 107 17.48 -22.10 14.41
C SER A 107 17.05 -23.02 15.57
N GLU A 108 16.40 -24.15 15.27
CA GLU A 108 16.08 -25.24 16.21
C GLU A 108 17.10 -26.39 16.10
#